data_AF-F4B6T0-F1
#
_entry.id   AF-F4B6T0-F1
#
_cell.length_a   1.000
_cell.length_b   1.000
_cell.length_c   1.000
_cell.angle_alpha   90.00
_cell.angle_beta   90.00
_cell.angle_gamma   90.00
#
_symmetry.space_group_name_H-M   'P 1'
#
loop_
_entity.id
_entity.type
_entity.pdbx_description
1 polymer ?
#
loop_
_entity_poly.entity_id
_entity_poly.type
_entity_poly.pdbx_seq_one_letter_code
_entity_poly.pdbx_strand_id
1 'polypeptide(L)'
;MDEEKIEGIVRRIANLFATTYLYSESSMLVDRFANALSKEAVAKVLYDAQRIVQMGLDRDEIKSDIVKIKEKDYPAIVITKEKEKSVQIIGYLPTDQDVEDFLSLIEKDVYYARKAGALAMSIANRTKLGGSQ
;
A
#
# COMPACT_ATOMS: atom_id res chain seq x y z
N MET A 1 -10.03 -17.89 -8.38
CA MET A 1 -9.15 -16.76 -8.69
C MET A 1 -7.80 -17.34 -8.98
N ASP A 2 -7.21 -17.03 -10.14
CA ASP A 2 -5.87 -17.52 -10.46
C ASP A 2 -4.80 -16.86 -9.58
N GLU A 3 -3.60 -17.44 -9.58
CA GLU A 3 -2.49 -17.01 -8.74
C GLU A 3 -2.04 -15.58 -9.09
N GLU A 4 -1.96 -15.25 -10.39
CA GLU A 4 -1.56 -13.92 -10.86
C GLU A 4 -2.49 -12.82 -10.34
N LYS A 5 -3.81 -13.05 -10.35
CA LYS A 5 -4.78 -12.09 -9.80
C LYS A 5 -4.62 -11.95 -8.28
N ILE A 6 -4.39 -13.05 -7.55
CA ILE A 6 -4.13 -13.02 -6.09
C ILE A 6 -2.88 -12.17 -5.80
N GLU A 7 -1.80 -12.40 -6.53
CA GLU A 7 -0.55 -11.64 -6.34
C GLU A 7 -0.72 -10.15 -6.66
N GLY A 8 -1.48 -9.84 -7.71
CA GLY A 8 -1.85 -8.47 -8.07
C GLY A 8 -2.60 -7.76 -6.93
N ILE A 9 -3.59 -8.41 -6.33
CA ILE A 9 -4.36 -7.86 -5.20
C ILE A 9 -3.44 -7.66 -3.99
N VAL A 10 -2.67 -8.68 -3.61
CA VAL A 10 -1.72 -8.59 -2.48
C VAL A 10 -0.75 -7.43 -2.67
N ARG A 11 -0.25 -7.21 -3.89
CA ARG A 11 0.63 -6.08 -4.22
C ARG A 11 -0.06 -4.73 -4.09
N ARG A 12 -1.31 -4.59 -4.55
CA ARG A 12 -2.07 -3.32 -4.41
C ARG A 12 -2.39 -3.02 -2.94
N ILE A 13 -2.73 -4.03 -2.15
CA ILE A 13 -2.88 -3.87 -0.70
C ILE A 13 -1.54 -3.50 -0.04
N ALA A 14 -0.43 -4.09 -0.47
CA ALA A 14 0.89 -3.70 0.00
C ALA A 14 1.23 -2.23 -0.35
N ASN A 15 0.85 -1.76 -1.54
CA ASN A 15 1.00 -0.35 -1.93
C ASN A 15 0.20 0.59 -1.02
N LEU A 16 -1.04 0.22 -0.65
CA LEU A 16 -1.83 0.97 0.33
C LEU A 16 -1.07 1.10 1.65
N PHE A 17 -0.60 -0.01 2.22
CA PHE A 17 0.11 0.01 3.51
C PHE A 17 1.46 0.72 3.44
N ALA A 18 2.20 0.60 2.33
CA ALA A 18 3.43 1.35 2.11
C ALA A 18 3.14 2.85 2.04
N THR A 19 2.06 3.24 1.36
CA THR A 19 1.60 4.62 1.28
C THR A 19 1.23 5.14 2.67
N THR A 20 0.42 4.39 3.44
CA THR A 20 0.07 4.71 4.82
C THR A 20 1.32 4.90 5.68
N TYR A 21 2.32 4.01 5.58
CA TYR A 21 3.56 4.11 6.34
C TYR A 21 4.36 5.36 5.96
N LEU A 22 4.58 5.61 4.67
CA LEU A 22 5.36 6.76 4.22
C LEU A 22 4.66 8.09 4.55
N TYR A 23 3.34 8.13 4.41
CA TYR A 23 2.56 9.34 4.68
C TYR A 23 2.36 9.59 6.19
N SER A 24 2.12 8.56 7.00
CA SER A 24 1.95 8.75 8.46
C SER A 24 3.27 8.70 9.24
N GLU A 25 4.36 8.28 8.61
CA GLU A 25 5.65 7.96 9.25
C GLU A 25 5.56 6.96 10.41
N SER A 26 4.51 6.14 10.42
CA SER A 26 4.27 5.16 11.48
C SER A 26 4.22 3.74 10.93
N SER A 27 5.03 2.84 11.51
CA SER A 27 4.98 1.40 11.18
C SER A 27 3.80 0.68 11.84
N MET A 28 3.11 1.30 12.81
CA MET A 28 2.16 0.60 13.68
C MET A 28 1.07 -0.15 12.90
N LEU A 29 0.53 0.43 11.83
CA LEU A 29 -0.51 -0.24 11.05
C LEU A 29 0.06 -1.38 10.21
N VAL A 30 1.26 -1.23 9.66
CA VAL A 30 1.94 -2.30 8.93
C VAL A 30 2.26 -3.46 9.89
N ASP A 31 2.74 -3.16 11.09
CA ASP A 31 3.07 -4.15 12.12
C ASP A 31 1.82 -4.91 12.58
N ARG A 32 0.71 -4.20 12.85
CA ARG A 32 -0.57 -4.84 13.22
C ARG A 32 -1.13 -5.69 12.10
N PHE A 33 -0.99 -5.26 10.85
CA PHE A 33 -1.47 -5.99 9.68
C PHE A 33 -0.64 -7.25 9.41
N ALA A 34 0.69 -7.13 9.47
CA ALA A 34 1.61 -8.25 9.24
C ALA A 34 1.56 -9.31 10.35
N ASN A 35 1.18 -8.93 11.57
CA ASN A 35 1.08 -9.83 12.72
C ASN A 35 -0.36 -10.18 13.10
N ALA A 36 -1.34 -9.89 12.23
CA ALA A 36 -2.73 -10.17 12.53
C ALA A 36 -2.98 -11.69 12.73
N LEU A 37 -3.77 -11.99 13.76
CA LEU A 37 -4.17 -13.35 14.14
C LEU A 37 -5.60 -13.70 13.70
N SER A 38 -6.38 -12.72 13.27
CA SER A 38 -7.75 -12.92 12.80
C SER A 38 -8.11 -12.00 11.65
N LYS A 39 -9.10 -12.40 10.85
CA LYS A 39 -9.61 -11.62 9.72
C LYS A 39 -10.24 -10.29 10.15
N GLU A 40 -10.85 -10.24 11.32
CA GLU A 40 -11.45 -9.04 11.90
C GLU A 40 -10.38 -8.01 12.24
N ALA A 41 -9.25 -8.47 12.80
CA ALA A 41 -8.10 -7.61 13.06
C ALA A 41 -7.52 -7.04 11.75
N VAL A 42 -7.41 -7.87 10.71
CA VAL A 42 -6.96 -7.43 9.38
C VAL A 42 -7.92 -6.39 8.80
N ALA A 43 -9.23 -6.66 8.80
CA ALA A 43 -10.25 -5.77 8.23
C ALA A 43 -10.26 -4.40 8.94
N LYS A 44 -10.14 -4.39 10.27
CA LYS A 44 -10.06 -3.14 11.04
C LYS A 44 -8.83 -2.31 10.67
N VAL A 45 -7.66 -2.95 10.58
CA VAL A 45 -6.42 -2.25 10.24
C VAL A 45 -6.43 -1.78 8.78
N LEU A 46 -7.04 -2.55 7.88
CA LEU A 46 -7.24 -2.16 6.48
C LEU A 46 -8.14 -0.92 6.38
N TYR A 47 -9.21 -0.84 7.17
CA TYR A 47 -10.04 0.36 7.26
C TYR A 47 -9.24 1.58 7.77
N ASP A 48 -8.47 1.42 8.84
CA ASP A 48 -7.66 2.52 9.39
C ASP A 48 -6.62 3.03 8.36
N ALA A 49 -6.00 2.11 7.62
CA ALA A 49 -5.06 2.44 6.55
C ALA A 49 -5.71 3.23 5.40
N GLN A 50 -6.89 2.78 4.94
CA GLN A 50 -7.67 3.48 3.91
C GLN A 50 -8.05 4.90 4.36
N ARG A 51 -8.48 5.06 5.61
CA ARG A 51 -8.85 6.37 6.16
C ARG A 51 -7.66 7.35 6.17
N ILE A 52 -6.46 6.88 6.51
CA ILE A 52 -5.25 7.72 6.47
C ILE A 52 -4.91 8.13 5.04
N VAL A 53 -5.00 7.20 4.09
CA VAL A 53 -4.74 7.51 2.68
C VAL A 53 -5.80 8.46 2.13
N GLN A 54 -7.07 8.29 2.49
CA GLN A 54 -8.15 9.21 2.12
C GLN A 54 -7.87 10.63 2.61
N MET A 55 -7.41 10.80 3.85
CA MET A 55 -7.03 12.12 4.35
C MET A 55 -5.92 12.77 3.52
N GLY A 56 -4.93 12.01 3.06
CA GLY A 56 -3.87 12.52 2.19
C GLY A 56 -4.36 12.83 0.78
N LEU A 57 -5.30 12.04 0.25
CA LEU A 57 -5.98 12.32 -1.02
C LEU A 57 -6.80 13.61 -0.95
N ASP A 58 -7.58 13.81 0.12
CA ASP A 58 -8.43 15.00 0.34
C ASP A 58 -7.61 16.30 0.46
N ARG A 59 -6.32 16.19 0.78
CA ARG A 59 -5.36 17.30 0.93
C ARG A 59 -4.47 17.50 -0.28
N ASP A 60 -4.67 16.73 -1.36
CA ASP A 60 -3.77 16.67 -2.53
C ASP A 60 -2.31 16.29 -2.18
N GLU A 61 -2.08 15.71 -1.00
CA GLU A 61 -0.76 15.24 -0.54
C GLU A 61 -0.44 13.84 -1.06
N ILE A 62 -1.46 13.05 -1.39
CA ILE A 62 -1.33 11.77 -2.07
C ILE A 62 -2.05 11.89 -3.42
N LYS A 63 -1.42 11.43 -4.50
CA LYS A 63 -2.05 11.39 -5.82
C LYS A 63 -1.52 10.24 -6.67
N SER A 64 -2.29 9.87 -7.68
CA SER A 64 -1.81 9.00 -8.75
C SER A 64 -1.16 9.83 -9.85
N ASP A 65 -0.03 9.36 -10.38
CA ASP A 65 0.71 10.01 -11.45
C ASP A 65 1.40 8.97 -12.36
N ILE A 66 2.05 9.43 -13.41
CA ILE A 66 2.89 8.61 -14.30
C ILE A 66 4.34 9.07 -14.16
N VAL A 67 5.24 8.13 -13.85
CA VAL A 67 6.67 8.39 -13.69
C VAL A 67 7.47 7.70 -14.78
N LYS A 68 8.45 8.41 -15.34
CA LYS A 68 9.34 7.88 -16.37
C LYS A 68 10.56 7.23 -15.76
N ILE A 69 10.72 5.93 -15.99
CA ILE A 69 11.92 5.17 -15.62
C ILE A 69 12.50 4.55 -16.89
N LYS A 70 13.73 4.93 -17.26
CA LYS A 70 14.42 4.42 -18.46
C LYS A 70 13.53 4.50 -19.72
N GLU A 71 12.94 5.67 -19.94
CA GLU A 71 12.05 5.99 -21.07
C GLU A 71 10.73 5.21 -21.12
N LYS A 72 10.39 4.46 -20.07
CA LYS A 72 9.09 3.81 -19.93
C LYS A 72 8.24 4.50 -18.87
N ASP A 73 6.97 4.66 -19.19
CA ASP A 73 5.97 5.23 -18.31
C ASP A 73 5.46 4.14 -17.34
N TYR A 74 5.49 4.46 -16.06
CA TYR A 74 4.97 3.59 -15.00
C TYR A 74 3.94 4.35 -14.16
N PRO A 75 2.81 3.73 -13.82
CA PRO A 75 1.90 4.29 -12.84
C PRO A 75 2.61 4.41 -11.49
N ALA A 76 2.35 5.49 -10.76
CA ALA A 76 2.90 5.68 -9.43
C ALA A 76 1.93 6.40 -8.49
N ILE A 77 2.08 6.10 -7.22
CA ILE A 77 1.50 6.85 -6.10
C ILE A 77 2.56 7.85 -5.65
N VAL A 78 2.24 9.14 -5.76
CA VAL A 78 3.11 10.24 -5.35
C VAL A 78 2.62 10.76 -4.00
N ILE A 79 3.52 10.84 -3.03
CA ILE A 79 3.25 11.35 -1.69
C ILE A 79 4.10 12.60 -1.49
N THR A 80 3.47 13.73 -1.22
CA THR A 80 4.11 15.03 -1.01
C THR A 80 3.62 15.60 0.31
N LYS A 81 4.52 15.72 1.28
CA LYS A 81 4.24 16.49 2.52
C LYS A 81 4.76 17.90 2.35
N GLU A 82 4.06 18.86 2.95
CA GLU A 82 4.43 20.28 2.88
C GLU A 82 5.94 20.49 3.12
N LYS A 83 6.63 21.07 2.12
CA LYS A 83 8.07 21.40 2.11
C LYS A 83 9.04 20.21 2.04
N GLU A 84 8.56 18.98 1.93
CA GLU A 84 9.40 17.80 1.74
C GLU A 84 9.51 17.38 0.27
N LYS A 85 10.56 16.62 -0.06
CA LYS A 85 10.67 15.99 -1.38
C LYS A 85 9.57 14.95 -1.50
N SER A 86 8.89 14.93 -2.64
CA SER A 86 7.91 13.91 -2.93
C SER A 86 8.58 12.53 -3.02
N VAL A 87 7.89 11.52 -2.50
CA VAL A 87 8.28 10.11 -2.64
C VAL A 87 7.31 9.40 -3.56
N GLN A 88 7.81 8.41 -4.28
CA GLN A 88 7.06 7.71 -5.32
C GLN A 88 7.05 6.20 -5.03
N ILE A 89 5.87 5.59 -5.12
CA ILE A 89 5.67 4.14 -5.10
C ILE A 89 5.18 3.71 -6.48
N ILE A 90 5.85 2.77 -7.14
CA ILE A 90 5.41 2.24 -8.43
C ILE A 90 4.20 1.33 -8.27
N GLY A 91 3.17 1.59 -9.07
CA GLY A 91 1.90 0.86 -9.09
C GLY A 91 0.71 1.72 -8.71
N TYR A 92 -0.37 1.04 -8.32
CA TYR A 92 -1.66 1.65 -8.00
C TYR A 92 -2.05 1.42 -6.54
N LEU A 93 -2.90 2.31 -6.02
CA LEU A 93 -3.71 2.01 -4.84
C LEU A 93 -4.74 0.91 -5.20
N PRO A 94 -5.23 0.14 -4.21
CA PRO A 94 -6.28 -0.84 -4.45
C PRO A 94 -7.59 -0.15 -4.86
N THR A 95 -8.33 -0.78 -5.76
CA THR A 95 -9.71 -0.44 -6.08
C THR A 95 -10.68 -1.06 -5.08
N ASP A 96 -11.95 -0.65 -5.08
CA ASP A 96 -12.98 -1.24 -4.21
C ASP A 96 -13.08 -2.76 -4.41
N GLN A 97 -13.01 -3.24 -5.66
CA GLN A 97 -13.01 -4.68 -5.97
C GLN A 97 -11.77 -5.39 -5.41
N ASP A 98 -10.60 -4.73 -5.41
CA ASP A 98 -9.39 -5.33 -4.81
C ASP A 98 -9.55 -5.49 -3.30
N VAL A 99 -10.20 -4.54 -2.64
CA VAL A 99 -10.48 -4.60 -1.21
C VAL A 99 -11.46 -5.72 -0.90
N GLU A 100 -12.57 -5.83 -1.65
CA GLU A 100 -13.55 -6.92 -1.50
C GLU A 100 -12.93 -8.31 -1.76
N ASP A 101 -12.17 -8.45 -2.83
CA ASP A 101 -11.48 -9.69 -3.17
C ASP A 101 -10.44 -10.03 -2.09
N PHE A 102 -9.73 -9.03 -1.56
CA PHE A 102 -8.77 -9.25 -0.47
C PHE A 102 -9.45 -9.67 0.83
N LEU A 103 -10.58 -9.06 1.18
CA LEU A 103 -11.38 -9.48 2.34
C LEU A 103 -11.80 -10.95 2.20
N SER A 104 -12.20 -11.37 1.00
CA SER A 104 -12.53 -12.77 0.69
C SER A 104 -11.30 -13.70 0.77
N LEU A 105 -10.09 -13.20 0.49
CA LEU A 105 -8.85 -13.98 0.62
C LEU A 105 -8.49 -14.22 2.08
N ILE A 106 -8.58 -13.20 2.94
CA ILE A 106 -8.20 -13.31 4.36
C ILE A 106 -9.18 -14.15 5.17
N GLU A 107 -10.42 -14.33 4.68
CA GLU A 107 -11.36 -15.30 5.24
C GLU A 107 -10.88 -16.74 5.08
N LYS A 108 -10.13 -17.02 4.02
CA LYS A 108 -9.54 -18.33 3.75
C LYS A 108 -8.22 -18.49 4.48
N ASP A 109 -7.38 -17.45 4.45
CA ASP A 109 -6.08 -17.47 5.10
C ASP A 109 -5.56 -16.06 5.44
N VAL A 110 -5.36 -15.78 6.72
CA VAL A 110 -4.76 -14.51 7.18
C VAL A 110 -3.31 -14.33 6.72
N TYR A 111 -2.66 -15.37 6.21
CA TYR A 111 -1.32 -15.30 5.62
C TYR A 111 -1.22 -14.26 4.50
N TYR A 112 -2.28 -14.01 3.72
CA TYR A 112 -2.27 -12.98 2.68
C TYR A 112 -2.02 -11.57 3.25
N ALA A 113 -2.50 -11.27 4.46
CA ALA A 113 -2.19 -10.04 5.16
C ALA A 113 -0.72 -9.96 5.56
N ARG A 114 -0.13 -11.07 6.02
CA ARG A 114 1.29 -11.15 6.35
C ARG A 114 2.17 -10.94 5.11
N LYS A 115 1.82 -11.58 3.99
CA LYS A 115 2.51 -11.40 2.69
C LYS A 115 2.45 -9.94 2.23
N ALA A 116 1.27 -9.31 2.27
CA ALA A 116 1.10 -7.90 1.92
C ALA A 116 1.85 -6.96 2.86
N GLY A 117 1.84 -7.19 4.18
CA GLY A 117 2.58 -6.38 5.15
C GLY A 117 4.10 -6.45 4.95
N ALA A 118 4.64 -7.64 4.72
CA ALA A 118 6.06 -7.80 4.40
C ALA A 118 6.45 -7.08 3.09
N LEU A 119 5.60 -7.19 2.06
CA LEU A 119 5.80 -6.50 0.80
C LEU A 119 5.70 -4.97 0.95
N ALA A 120 4.79 -4.48 1.78
CA ALA A 120 4.64 -3.04 2.07
C ALA A 120 5.93 -2.45 2.65
N MET A 121 6.56 -3.13 3.63
CA MET A 121 7.85 -2.71 4.17
C MET A 121 8.96 -2.76 3.13
N SER A 122 8.99 -3.79 2.27
CA SER A 122 9.96 -3.88 1.18
C SER A 122 9.83 -2.70 0.21
N ILE A 123 8.61 -2.33 -0.16
CA ILE A 123 8.30 -1.16 -1.00
C ILE A 123 8.77 0.12 -0.31
N ALA A 124 8.36 0.36 0.94
CA ALA A 124 8.72 1.56 1.68
C ALA A 124 10.24 1.72 1.85
N ASN A 125 10.95 0.64 2.18
CA ASN A 125 12.41 0.64 2.29
C ASN A 125 13.06 0.98 0.96
N ARG A 126 12.59 0.37 -0.14
CA ARG A 126 13.08 0.70 -1.49
C ARG A 126 12.84 2.15 -1.84
N THR A 127 11.67 2.70 -1.52
CA THR A 127 11.36 4.12 -1.80
C THR A 127 12.26 5.06 -0.98
N LYS A 128 12.52 4.75 0.30
CA LYS A 128 13.42 5.56 1.14
C LYS A 128 14.89 5.47 0.71
N LEU A 129 15.35 4.28 0.32
CA LEU A 129 16.73 4.06 -0.17
C LEU A 129 16.93 4.50 -1.63
N GLY A 130 15.83 4.55 -2.39
CA GLY A 130 15.79 4.70 -3.85
C GLY A 130 15.45 6.10 -4.35
N GLY A 131 15.42 7.12 -3.51
CA GLY A 131 15.50 8.54 -3.94
C GLY A 131 16.83 8.91 -4.62
N SER A 132 17.53 7.93 -5.21
CA SER A 132 18.87 8.02 -5.82
C SER A 132 19.05 7.04 -6.99
N GLN A 133 17.97 6.63 -7.68
CA GLN A 133 18.08 5.93 -8.98
C GLN A 133 17.64 6.83 -10.12
#